data_AF-W8YHE1-F1
#
_entry.id   AF-W8YHE1-F1
#
_cell.length_a   1.000
_cell.length_b   1.000
_cell.length_c   1.000
_cell.angle_alpha   90.00
_cell.angle_beta   90.00
_cell.angle_gamma   90.00
#
_symmetry.space_group_name_H-M   'P 1'
#
loop_
_entity.id
_entity.type
_entity.pdbx_description
1 polymer ?
#
loop_
_entity_poly.entity_id
_entity_poly.type
_entity_poly.pdbx_seq_one_letter_code
_entity_poly.pdbx_strand_id
1 'polypeptide(L)'
;MALTITDADAYITLNCIDIEDFAEAVEAKKQRLVNVASRTLTTKYPRYTIPDGAVYEFANVLATVFNDTNRLAQAGLTGFTVDGVGSFDFKDGMVSAPGSDLSRYIPQAALDLIGAENGGIKLSKRRVYWTVL
;
A
#
# COMPACT_ATOMS: atom_id res chain seq x y z
N MET A 1 4.66 17.06 -7.82
CA MET A 1 4.79 18.21 -6.88
C MET A 1 5.69 17.76 -5.72
N ALA A 2 6.03 18.58 -4.73
CA ALA A 2 6.62 18.00 -3.50
C ALA A 2 5.51 17.23 -2.78
N LEU A 3 5.68 15.92 -2.55
CA LEU A 3 4.68 15.11 -1.86
C LEU A 3 4.60 15.56 -0.39
N THR A 4 3.47 16.16 0.00
CA THR A 4 3.25 16.64 1.37
C THR A 4 2.22 15.77 2.10
N ILE A 5 2.32 15.73 3.43
CA ILE A 5 1.36 15.01 4.28
C ILE A 5 -0.02 15.66 4.18
N THR A 6 -0.07 16.99 4.09
CA THR A 6 -1.32 17.77 4.01
C THR A 6 -2.11 17.42 2.74
N ASP A 7 -1.44 17.33 1.60
CA ASP A 7 -2.08 16.92 0.35
C ASP A 7 -2.52 15.46 0.39
N ALA A 8 -1.72 14.60 1.02
CA ALA A 8 -2.08 13.20 1.22
C ALA A 8 -3.33 13.05 2.10
N ASP A 9 -3.42 13.77 3.22
CA ASP A 9 -4.57 13.75 4.13
C ASP A 9 -5.85 14.23 3.42
N ALA A 10 -5.77 15.33 2.67
CA ALA A 10 -6.89 15.87 1.90
C ALA A 10 -7.36 14.88 0.81
N TYR A 11 -6.43 14.26 0.11
CA TYR A 11 -6.75 13.30 -0.95
C TYR A 11 -7.36 12.02 -0.39
N ILE A 12 -6.73 11.42 0.63
CA ILE A 12 -7.13 10.11 1.18
C ILE A 12 -8.51 10.21 1.82
N THR A 13 -8.79 11.30 2.54
CA THR A 13 -10.10 11.52 3.18
C THR A 13 -11.25 11.62 2.17
N LEU A 14 -10.98 12.09 0.95
CA LEU A 14 -12.01 12.28 -0.09
C LEU A 14 -12.15 11.08 -1.02
N ASN A 15 -11.08 10.30 -1.24
CA ASN A 15 -11.03 9.31 -2.32
C ASN A 15 -10.86 7.87 -1.83
N CYS A 16 -10.43 7.65 -0.58
CA CYS A 16 -10.21 6.31 -0.05
C CYS A 16 -11.36 5.88 0.89
N ILE A 17 -11.70 4.59 0.86
CA ILE A 17 -12.79 4.02 1.65
C ILE A 17 -12.36 3.77 3.11
N ASP A 18 -11.22 3.10 3.30
CA ASP A 18 -10.66 2.78 4.60
C ASP A 18 -9.50 3.74 4.86
N ILE A 19 -9.63 4.61 5.87
CA ILE A 19 -8.68 5.68 6.17
C ILE A 19 -8.20 5.65 7.62
N GLU A 20 -8.77 4.79 8.47
CA GLU A 20 -8.55 4.85 9.93
C GLU A 20 -7.07 4.67 10.28
N ASP A 21 -6.44 3.63 9.74
CA ASP A 21 -5.02 3.32 9.97
C ASP A 21 -4.06 4.43 9.49
N PHE A 22 -4.44 5.18 8.44
CA PHE A 22 -3.64 6.32 7.97
C PHE A 22 -3.92 7.57 8.81
N ALA A 23 -5.18 7.87 9.12
CA ALA A 23 -5.59 9.05 9.87
C ALA A 23 -5.01 9.05 11.29
N GLU A 24 -4.98 7.90 11.96
CA GLU A 24 -4.43 7.73 13.32
C GLU A 24 -2.89 7.67 13.36
N ALA A 25 -2.24 7.53 12.20
CA ALA A 25 -0.79 7.47 12.14
C ALA A 25 -0.14 8.83 12.49
N VAL A 26 0.93 8.78 13.28
CA VAL A 26 1.76 9.96 13.55
C VAL A 26 2.33 10.52 12.24
N GLU A 27 2.46 11.85 12.14
CA GLU A 27 2.97 12.55 10.93
C GLU A 27 4.28 11.94 10.40
N ALA A 28 5.22 11.59 11.28
CA ALA A 28 6.47 10.95 10.88
C ALA A 28 6.25 9.59 10.19
N LYS A 29 5.24 8.81 10.60
CA LYS A 29 4.86 7.54 9.96
C LYS A 29 4.18 7.83 8.62
N LYS A 30 3.26 8.79 8.55
CA LYS A 30 2.60 9.23 7.29
C LYS A 30 3.64 9.61 6.23
N GLN A 31 4.61 10.45 6.56
CA GLN A 31 5.67 10.84 5.62
C GLN A 31 6.49 9.63 5.13
N ARG A 32 6.82 8.69 6.03
CA ARG A 32 7.55 7.47 5.65
C ARG A 32 6.74 6.62 4.68
N LEU A 33 5.43 6.46 4.90
CA LEU A 33 4.54 5.71 4.01
C LEU A 33 4.48 6.35 2.61
N VAL A 34 4.30 7.67 2.55
CA VAL A 34 4.29 8.42 1.28
C VAL A 34 5.63 8.31 0.54
N ASN A 35 6.76 8.45 1.25
CA ASN A 35 8.09 8.31 0.67
C ASN A 35 8.34 6.90 0.11
N VAL A 36 7.95 5.87 0.86
CA VAL A 36 8.07 4.47 0.44
C VAL A 36 7.16 4.17 -0.74
N ALA A 37 5.92 4.67 -0.73
CA ALA A 37 4.97 4.53 -1.83
C ALA A 37 5.54 5.14 -3.12
N SER A 38 6.03 6.38 -3.06
CA SER A 38 6.65 7.08 -4.18
C SER A 38 7.87 6.34 -4.73
N ARG A 39 8.80 5.94 -3.85
CA ARG A 39 10.00 5.17 -4.25
C ARG A 39 9.65 3.84 -4.91
N THR A 40 8.65 3.14 -4.40
CA THR A 40 8.25 1.83 -4.91
C THR A 40 7.60 1.95 -6.29
N LEU A 41 6.71 2.94 -6.47
CA LEU A 41 6.07 3.20 -7.76
C LEU A 41 7.10 3.64 -8.81
N THR A 42 7.99 4.57 -8.47
CA THR A 42 9.06 5.06 -9.39
C THR A 42 10.02 3.94 -9.79
N THR A 43 10.38 3.05 -8.86
CA THR A 43 11.25 1.91 -9.16
C THR A 43 10.57 0.89 -10.08
N LYS A 44 9.28 0.62 -9.85
CA LYS A 44 8.52 -0.37 -10.63
C LYS A 44 8.10 0.15 -12.01
N TYR A 45 7.79 1.43 -12.10
CA TYR A 45 7.26 2.10 -13.27
C TYR A 45 8.16 3.27 -13.72
N PRO A 46 9.47 3.03 -13.98
CA PRO A 46 10.44 4.11 -14.21
C PRO A 46 10.20 4.89 -15.51
N ARG A 47 9.40 4.34 -16.44
CA ARG A 47 9.09 4.95 -17.74
C ARG A 47 7.78 5.74 -17.74
N TYR A 48 7.04 5.73 -16.63
CA TYR A 48 5.72 6.32 -16.55
C TYR A 48 5.74 7.55 -15.65
N THR A 49 4.95 8.55 -16.00
CA THR A 49 4.65 9.68 -15.10
C THR A 49 3.75 9.16 -13.98
N ILE A 50 4.16 9.36 -12.73
CA ILE A 50 3.40 8.91 -11.56
C ILE A 50 2.68 10.11 -10.97
N PRO A 51 1.34 10.16 -11.02
CA PRO A 51 0.57 11.19 -10.34
C PRO A 51 0.73 11.11 -8.83
N ASP A 52 0.68 12.27 -8.19
CA ASP A 52 0.69 12.38 -6.72
C ASP A 52 -0.50 11.60 -6.11
N GLY A 53 -1.68 11.61 -6.76
CA GLY A 53 -2.86 10.83 -6.33
C GLY A 53 -2.63 9.31 -6.29
N ALA A 54 -1.85 8.75 -7.23
CA ALA A 54 -1.51 7.34 -7.21
C ALA A 54 -0.57 6.99 -6.05
N VAL A 55 0.29 7.93 -5.64
CA VAL A 55 1.15 7.77 -4.47
C VAL A 55 0.31 7.78 -3.20
N TYR A 56 -0.69 8.65 -3.08
CA TYR A 56 -1.55 8.75 -1.91
C TYR A 56 -2.45 7.52 -1.73
N GLU A 57 -3.08 7.04 -2.81
CA GLU A 57 -3.80 5.76 -2.82
C GLU A 57 -2.94 4.61 -2.30
N PHE A 58 -1.71 4.51 -2.81
CA PHE A 58 -0.81 3.44 -2.39
C PHE A 58 -0.31 3.63 -0.95
N ALA A 59 -0.06 4.86 -0.52
CA ALA A 59 0.34 5.16 0.85
C ALA A 59 -0.73 4.76 1.86
N ASN A 60 -2.01 4.96 1.53
CA ASN A 60 -3.13 4.54 2.38
C ASN A 60 -3.19 3.01 2.52
N VAL A 61 -3.06 2.27 1.42
CA VAL A 61 -3.01 0.80 1.47
C VAL A 61 -1.81 0.30 2.29
N LEU A 62 -0.66 0.97 2.19
CA LEU A 62 0.49 0.64 3.03
C LEU A 62 0.23 0.92 4.53
N ALA A 63 -0.61 1.90 4.87
CA ALA A 63 -0.99 2.14 6.26
C ALA A 63 -1.74 0.94 6.84
N THR A 64 -2.73 0.42 6.12
CA THR A 64 -3.49 -0.77 6.52
C THR A 64 -2.61 -2.02 6.60
N VAL A 65 -1.71 -2.21 5.63
CA VAL A 65 -0.79 -3.36 5.61
C VAL A 65 0.22 -3.31 6.75
N PHE A 66 0.66 -2.11 7.15
CA PHE A 66 1.61 -1.89 8.24
C PHE A 66 0.94 -1.29 9.49
N ASN A 67 -0.32 -1.66 9.72
CA ASN A 67 -0.96 -1.46 11.02
C ASN A 67 -0.35 -2.44 12.04
N ASP A 68 -0.52 -2.14 13.32
CA ASP A 68 0.24 -2.84 14.36
C ASP A 68 -0.12 -4.34 14.44
N THR A 69 -1.39 -4.67 14.21
CA THR A 69 -1.86 -6.07 14.14
C THR A 69 -1.23 -6.83 12.97
N ASN A 70 -1.23 -6.25 11.77
CA ASN A 70 -0.65 -6.89 10.58
C ASN A 70 0.88 -6.94 10.66
N ARG A 71 1.53 -6.02 11.37
CA ARG A 71 2.97 -6.10 11.65
C ARG A 71 3.32 -7.32 12.48
N LEU A 72 2.49 -7.69 13.45
CA LEU A 72 2.68 -8.92 14.24
C LEU A 72 2.58 -10.16 13.35
N ALA A 73 1.60 -10.19 12.44
CA ALA A 73 1.49 -11.26 11.44
C ALA A 73 2.74 -11.34 10.54
N GLN A 74 3.29 -10.20 10.10
CA GLN A 74 4.53 -10.17 9.31
C GLN A 74 5.78 -10.59 10.10
N ALA A 75 5.75 -10.46 11.43
CA ALA A 75 6.82 -10.94 12.30
C ALA A 75 6.77 -12.46 12.55
N GLY A 76 5.80 -13.18 11.94
CA GLY A 76 5.67 -14.63 12.07
C GLY A 76 4.80 -15.08 13.24
N LEU A 77 4.07 -14.18 13.89
CA LEU A 77 3.05 -14.57 14.87
C LEU A 77 1.85 -15.14 14.11
N THR A 78 1.55 -16.41 14.36
CA THR A 78 0.41 -17.12 13.75
C THR A 78 -0.89 -16.90 14.49
N GLY A 79 -0.84 -16.41 15.72
CA GLY A 79 -1.99 -15.98 16.50
C GLY A 79 -1.56 -15.41 17.85
N PHE A 80 -2.44 -14.64 18.47
CA PHE A 80 -2.28 -14.19 19.85
C PHE A 80 -3.63 -14.11 20.54
N THR A 81 -3.63 -14.37 21.83
CA THR A 81 -4.83 -14.32 22.67
C THR A 81 -4.71 -13.15 23.63
N VAL A 82 -5.77 -12.35 23.72
CA VAL A 82 -5.90 -11.31 24.73
C VAL A 82 -6.92 -11.79 25.74
N ASP A 83 -6.44 -12.10 26.94
CA ASP A 83 -7.28 -12.60 28.03
C ASP A 83 -8.48 -11.68 28.27
N GLY A 84 -9.69 -12.25 28.24
CA GLY A 84 -10.94 -11.53 28.44
C GLY A 84 -11.51 -10.80 27.22
N VAL A 85 -10.83 -10.79 26.07
CA VAL A 85 -11.29 -10.10 24.85
C VAL A 85 -11.49 -11.08 23.68
N GLY A 86 -10.55 -11.98 23.44
CA GLY A 86 -10.67 -12.96 22.35
C GLY A 86 -9.34 -13.53 21.87
N SER A 87 -9.42 -14.54 20.99
CA SER A 87 -8.27 -15.12 20.28
C SER A 87 -8.29 -14.70 18.82
N PHE A 88 -7.14 -14.29 18.30
CA PHE A 88 -6.98 -13.88 16.91
C PHE A 88 -5.94 -14.77 16.25
N ASP A 89 -6.35 -15.48 15.19
CA ASP A 89 -5.49 -16.34 14.40
C ASP A 89 -5.26 -15.74 13.01
N PHE A 90 -4.02 -15.78 12.53
CA PHE A 90 -3.66 -15.33 11.20
C PHE A 90 -3.61 -16.51 10.23
N LYS A 91 -4.15 -16.32 9.04
CA LYS A 91 -4.06 -17.31 7.97
C LYS A 91 -2.59 -17.43 7.52
N ASP A 92 -2.09 -18.67 7.40
CA ASP A 92 -0.69 -18.98 7.06
C ASP A 92 -0.17 -18.26 5.79
N GLY A 93 -1.03 -18.03 4.80
CA GLY A 93 -0.69 -17.27 3.58
C GLY A 93 -0.62 -15.74 3.74
N MET A 94 -1.09 -15.18 4.86
CA MET A 94 -0.95 -13.74 5.18
C MET A 94 0.34 -13.44 5.94
N VAL A 95 0.91 -14.44 6.62
CA VAL A 95 2.23 -14.33 7.26
C VAL A 95 3.26 -14.19 6.15
N SER A 96 3.76 -12.97 5.98
CA SER A 96 4.79 -12.66 4.99
C SER A 96 6.07 -12.27 5.69
N ALA A 97 7.18 -12.89 5.28
CA ALA A 97 8.48 -12.57 5.80
C ALA A 97 8.80 -11.06 5.69
N PRO A 98 9.55 -10.50 6.65
CA PRO A 98 10.08 -9.15 6.55
C PRO A 98 10.81 -8.96 5.21
N GLY A 99 10.48 -7.88 4.49
CA GLY A 99 11.09 -7.58 3.18
C GLY A 99 10.38 -8.20 1.97
N SER A 100 9.17 -8.73 2.13
CA SER A 100 8.31 -9.12 1.01
C SER A 100 8.08 -7.96 0.01
N ASP A 101 7.93 -8.32 -1.28
CA ASP A 101 7.81 -7.35 -2.36
C ASP A 101 6.57 -6.46 -2.18
N LEU A 102 6.78 -5.17 -1.86
CA LEU A 102 5.72 -4.17 -1.67
C LEU A 102 4.86 -3.98 -2.92
N SER A 103 5.39 -4.38 -4.07
CA SER A 103 4.74 -4.22 -5.36
C SER A 103 3.42 -5.00 -5.49
N ARG A 104 3.19 -6.00 -4.63
CA ARG A 104 1.95 -6.79 -4.56
C ARG A 104 0.78 -6.01 -3.95
N TYR A 105 1.08 -4.99 -3.15
CA TYR A 105 0.09 -4.19 -2.44
C TYR A 105 -0.38 -2.97 -3.23
N ILE A 106 0.16 -2.75 -4.43
CA ILE A 106 -0.25 -1.61 -5.26
C ILE A 106 -1.75 -1.78 -5.62
N PRO A 107 -2.63 -0.83 -5.25
CA PRO A 107 -4.05 -0.92 -5.58
C PRO A 107 -4.29 -0.76 -7.09
N GLN A 108 -5.42 -1.27 -7.58
CA GLN A 108 -5.77 -1.11 -9.00
C GLN A 108 -6.06 0.37 -9.30
N ALA A 109 -6.69 1.10 -8.37
CA ALA A 109 -6.94 2.54 -8.49
C ALA A 109 -5.64 3.34 -8.77
N ALA A 110 -4.54 3.04 -8.07
CA ALA A 110 -3.25 3.68 -8.36
C ALA A 110 -2.72 3.37 -9.77
N LEU A 111 -2.92 2.14 -10.27
CA LEU A 111 -2.54 1.76 -11.63
C LEU A 111 -3.41 2.44 -12.68
N ASP A 112 -4.70 2.60 -12.40
CA ASP A 112 -5.64 3.27 -13.30
C ASP A 112 -5.33 4.77 -13.41
N LEU A 113 -4.95 5.42 -12.29
CA LEU A 113 -4.47 6.80 -12.28
C LEU A 113 -3.19 6.98 -13.08
N ILE A 114 -2.19 6.10 -12.90
CA ILE A 114 -0.97 6.10 -13.72
C ILE A 114 -1.32 5.86 -15.19
N GLY A 115 -2.23 4.94 -15.47
CA GLY A 115 -2.70 4.62 -16.82
C GLY A 115 -3.34 5.82 -17.52
N ALA A 116 -4.21 6.54 -16.83
CA ALA A 116 -4.88 7.74 -17.32
C ALA A 116 -3.89 8.84 -17.70
N GLU A 117 -2.88 9.08 -16.86
CA GLU A 117 -1.89 10.14 -17.08
C GLU A 117 -0.90 9.84 -18.21
N ASN A 118 -0.64 8.56 -18.48
CA ASN A 118 0.28 8.12 -19.54
C ASN A 118 -0.43 7.77 -20.87
N GLY A 119 -1.58 8.39 -21.14
CA GLY A 119 -2.29 8.23 -22.41
C GLY A 119 -3.26 7.04 -22.46
N GLY A 120 -3.82 6.63 -21.32
CA GLY A 120 -4.86 5.59 -21.24
C GLY A 120 -4.33 4.15 -21.26
N ILE A 121 -3.08 3.94 -20.85
CA ILE A 121 -2.46 2.60 -20.82
C ILE A 121 -3.10 1.77 -19.70
N LYS A 122 -3.66 0.61 -20.04
CA LYS A 122 -4.25 -0.32 -19.06
C LYS A 122 -3.15 -1.11 -18.34
N LEU A 123 -2.68 -0.59 -17.21
CA LEU A 123 -1.79 -1.30 -16.30
C LEU A 123 -2.61 -2.29 -15.45
N SER A 124 -2.40 -3.59 -15.65
CA SER A 124 -3.07 -4.63 -14.86
C SER A 124 -2.11 -5.24 -13.84
N LYS A 125 -2.64 -5.68 -12.69
CA LYS A 125 -1.91 -6.48 -11.68
C LYS A 125 -1.46 -7.86 -12.19
N ARG A 126 -1.96 -8.30 -13.35
CA ARG A 126 -1.71 -9.66 -13.87
C ARG A 126 -0.28 -9.74 -14.41
N ARG A 127 0.57 -10.54 -13.76
CA ARG A 127 1.83 -10.99 -14.35
C ARG A 127 1.48 -11.87 -15.55
N VAL A 128 1.79 -11.42 -16.76
CA VAL A 128 1.73 -12.26 -17.95
C VAL A 128 2.88 -13.26 -17.82
N TYR A 129 2.58 -14.47 -17.38
CA TYR A 129 3.52 -15.57 -17.47
C TYR A 129 3.65 -15.93 -18.95
N TRP A 130 4.86 -15.81 -19.49
CA TRP A 130 5.15 -16.34 -20.81
C TRP A 130 5.33 -17.85 -20.67
N THR A 131 4.33 -18.61 -21.12
CA THR A 131 4.52 -20.05 -21.34
C THR A 131 5.32 -20.20 -22.63
N VAL A 132 6.61 -20.48 -22.51
CA VAL A 132 7.39 -20.98 -23.65
C VAL A 132 6.98 -22.45 -23.83
N LEU A 133 6.40 -22.75 -24.99
CA LEU A 133 6.03 -24.10 -25.44
C LEU A 133 7.13 -24.61 -26.38
#